data_AF-A0A2D7MHT1-F1
#
_entry.id   AF-A0A2D7MHT1-F1
#
_cell.length_a   1.000
_cell.length_b   1.000
_cell.length_c   1.000
_cell.angle_alpha   90.00
_cell.angle_beta   90.00
_cell.angle_gamma   90.00
#
_symmetry.space_group_name_H-M   'P 1'
#
loop_
_entity.id
_entity.type
_entity.pdbx_description
1 polymer ?
#
loop_
_entity_poly.entity_id
_entity_poly.type
_entity_poly.pdbx_seq_one_letter_code
_entity_poly.pdbx_strand_id
1 'polypeptide(L)'
;MIFLSVSIKVHNKEKIHPVIIINIVKNIIGDNREKPSKTLLIFCVNYLLQFDLRSNDKKVLKSTIKDGIGKTAFIGDLEDAYQDSAWAKAQKTTAIFFLSSDNSRGTFDALAEIALQNIKKNGLFIFHLMRAYNFQEMKDDNWAFTRCLMSYLIGNKLPEPHSKTKLRPKDIKNKILLNGDIVLFSAMERLWECDYVRIEGYQREISHWCSHEVHSSFNDIKLKPLNWVFKESKNRFIEYAEDLVKCTNKEELQIKNSLILIESFRAMLNKLSPSQILTLRTRFSH
;
A
#
# COMPACT_ATOMS: atom_id res chain seq x y z
N MET A 1 -0.62 1.55 -17.00
CA MET A 1 -1.36 2.17 -15.85
C MET A 1 -0.55 2.13 -14.56
N ILE A 2 0.00 1.00 -14.12
CA ILE A 2 0.81 0.92 -12.88
C ILE A 2 1.98 1.92 -12.90
N PHE A 3 2.81 1.88 -13.95
CA PHE A 3 3.95 2.80 -14.09
C PHE A 3 3.52 4.28 -14.01
N LEU A 4 2.45 4.65 -14.71
CA LEU A 4 1.89 6.01 -14.64
C LEU A 4 1.48 6.37 -13.22
N SER A 5 0.79 5.45 -12.52
CA SER A 5 0.30 5.70 -11.16
C SER A 5 1.41 5.97 -10.14
N VAL A 6 2.57 5.35 -10.30
CA VAL A 6 3.75 5.59 -9.45
C VAL A 6 4.59 6.77 -9.92
N SER A 7 4.33 7.30 -11.12
CA SER A 7 5.00 8.47 -11.68
C SER A 7 4.27 9.79 -11.40
N ILE A 8 3.10 9.73 -10.76
CA ILE A 8 2.29 10.91 -10.42
C ILE A 8 2.99 11.81 -9.40
N LYS A 9 2.84 13.12 -9.59
CA LYS A 9 3.17 14.14 -8.61
C LYS A 9 2.02 14.27 -7.62
N VAL A 10 2.10 13.57 -6.50
CA VAL A 10 1.06 13.64 -5.46
C VAL A 10 1.20 14.95 -4.69
N HIS A 11 0.10 15.70 -4.62
CA HIS A 11 -0.01 16.93 -3.83
C HIS A 11 -0.50 16.61 -2.42
N ASN A 12 -0.13 17.43 -1.42
CA ASN A 12 -0.54 17.24 -0.01
C ASN A 12 -2.06 17.18 0.23
N LYS A 13 -2.89 17.56 -0.75
CA LYS A 13 -4.36 17.48 -0.67
C LYS A 13 -4.91 16.09 -0.97
N GLU A 14 -4.12 15.22 -1.61
CA GLU A 14 -4.54 13.87 -1.94
C GLU A 14 -4.52 12.95 -0.72
N LYS A 15 -5.71 12.50 -0.32
CA LYS A 15 -5.85 11.58 0.83
C LYS A 15 -5.45 10.14 0.49
N ILE A 16 -5.54 9.75 -0.79
CA ILE A 16 -5.29 8.37 -1.24
C ILE A 16 -4.38 8.42 -2.46
N HIS A 17 -3.20 7.82 -2.33
CA HIS A 17 -2.25 7.76 -3.43
C HIS A 17 -2.82 6.95 -4.63
N PRO A 18 -2.74 7.43 -5.89
CA PRO A 18 -3.38 6.78 -7.04
C PRO A 18 -2.99 5.32 -7.26
N VAL A 19 -1.72 4.93 -7.01
CA VAL A 19 -1.26 3.54 -7.06
C VAL A 19 -2.12 2.56 -6.26
N ILE A 20 -2.72 3.00 -5.13
CA ILE A 20 -3.61 2.17 -4.31
C ILE A 20 -4.81 1.74 -5.15
N ILE A 21 -5.51 2.73 -5.74
CA ILE A 21 -6.72 2.51 -6.53
C ILE A 21 -6.41 1.71 -7.81
N ILE A 22 -5.33 2.04 -8.50
CA ILE A 22 -4.94 1.32 -9.73
C ILE A 22 -4.62 -0.15 -9.44
N ASN A 23 -3.88 -0.42 -8.37
CA ASN A 23 -3.56 -1.80 -7.98
C ASN A 23 -4.81 -2.57 -7.52
N ILE A 24 -5.73 -1.93 -6.78
CA ILE A 24 -7.02 -2.51 -6.39
C ILE A 24 -7.84 -2.91 -7.60
N VAL A 25 -8.11 -1.95 -8.49
CA VAL A 25 -8.96 -2.18 -9.66
C VAL A 25 -8.35 -3.25 -10.57
N LYS A 26 -7.03 -3.23 -10.74
CA LYS A 26 -6.30 -4.26 -11.46
C LYS A 26 -6.47 -5.65 -10.85
N ASN A 27 -6.48 -5.78 -9.52
CA ASN A 27 -6.74 -7.05 -8.85
C ASN A 27 -8.19 -7.51 -9.02
N ILE A 28 -9.17 -6.61 -8.88
CA ILE A 28 -10.60 -6.90 -9.07
C ILE A 28 -10.88 -7.38 -10.49
N ILE A 29 -10.38 -6.66 -11.50
CA ILE A 29 -10.50 -7.08 -12.91
C ILE A 29 -9.85 -8.45 -13.13
N GLY A 30 -8.75 -8.73 -12.43
CA GLY A 30 -8.02 -9.98 -12.49
C GLY A 30 -8.80 -11.21 -12.01
N ASP A 31 -9.93 -11.04 -11.32
CA ASP A 31 -10.84 -12.15 -10.98
C ASP A 31 -11.48 -12.77 -12.23
N ASN A 32 -11.59 -12.02 -13.33
CA ASN A 32 -12.05 -12.51 -14.63
C ASN A 32 -11.09 -12.10 -15.76
N ARG A 33 -10.05 -12.91 -15.98
CA ARG A 33 -9.02 -12.64 -16.98
C ARG A 33 -9.51 -12.82 -18.42
N GLU A 34 -10.51 -13.67 -18.65
CA GLU A 34 -11.07 -13.92 -19.99
C GLU A 34 -11.93 -12.75 -20.46
N LYS A 35 -12.65 -12.11 -19.53
CA LYS A 35 -13.53 -10.96 -19.80
C LYS A 35 -13.28 -9.84 -18.78
N PRO A 36 -12.13 -9.15 -18.86
CA PRO A 36 -11.84 -8.05 -17.95
C PRO A 36 -12.85 -6.91 -18.11
N SER A 37 -13.20 -6.25 -17.00
CA SER A 37 -14.17 -5.15 -17.01
C SER A 37 -13.64 -3.92 -17.75
N LYS A 38 -14.28 -3.59 -18.88
CA LYS A 38 -14.00 -2.35 -19.63
C LYS A 38 -14.36 -1.10 -18.82
N THR A 39 -15.46 -1.14 -18.07
CA THR A 39 -15.90 -0.04 -17.19
C THR A 39 -14.78 0.37 -16.23
N LEU A 40 -14.20 -0.60 -15.54
CA LEU A 40 -13.17 -0.38 -14.54
C LEU A 40 -11.85 0.08 -15.17
N LEU A 41 -11.51 -0.42 -16.36
CA LEU A 41 -10.36 0.07 -17.12
C LEU A 41 -10.51 1.54 -17.52
N ILE A 42 -11.67 1.93 -18.04
CA ILE A 42 -11.97 3.33 -18.40
C ILE A 42 -11.91 4.22 -17.16
N PHE A 43 -12.48 3.77 -16.04
CA PHE A 43 -12.36 4.48 -14.76
C PHE A 43 -10.90 4.73 -14.37
N CYS A 44 -10.03 3.71 -14.44
CA CYS A 44 -8.61 3.87 -14.13
C CYS A 44 -7.90 4.88 -15.04
N VAL A 45 -8.19 4.87 -16.34
CA VAL A 45 -7.62 5.83 -17.29
C VAL A 45 -8.07 7.24 -16.93
N ASN A 46 -9.38 7.46 -16.78
CA ASN A 46 -9.93 8.76 -16.44
C ASN A 46 -9.39 9.27 -15.11
N TYR A 47 -9.26 8.39 -14.11
CA TYR A 47 -8.68 8.75 -12.82
C TYR A 47 -7.21 9.19 -12.95
N LEU A 48 -6.38 8.45 -13.70
CA LEU A 48 -4.97 8.81 -13.89
C LEU A 48 -4.79 10.13 -14.66
N LEU A 49 -5.70 10.46 -15.59
CA LEU A 49 -5.65 11.71 -16.37
C LEU A 49 -5.92 12.97 -15.53
N GLN A 50 -6.38 12.82 -14.27
CA GLN A 50 -6.58 13.94 -13.35
C GLN A 50 -5.27 14.44 -12.72
N PHE A 51 -4.16 13.72 -12.90
CA PHE A 51 -2.92 13.98 -12.20
C PHE A 51 -1.78 14.41 -13.10
N ASP A 52 -0.96 15.34 -12.61
CA ASP A 52 0.32 15.68 -13.21
C ASP A 52 1.36 14.58 -12.97
N LEU A 53 2.25 14.39 -13.93
CA LEU A 53 3.41 13.50 -13.80
C LEU A 53 4.61 14.24 -13.20
N ARG A 54 5.42 13.53 -12.42
CA ARG A 54 6.72 14.05 -11.96
C ARG A 54 7.66 14.20 -13.14
N SER A 55 8.32 15.37 -13.21
CA SER A 55 9.27 15.70 -14.28
C SER A 55 10.74 15.67 -13.82
N ASN A 56 11.00 15.49 -12.53
CA ASN A 56 12.33 15.62 -11.94
C ASN A 56 13.02 14.28 -11.61
N ASP A 57 12.41 13.13 -11.85
CA ASP A 57 12.96 11.83 -11.45
C ASP A 57 14.36 11.58 -12.05
N LYS A 58 14.58 11.91 -13.33
CA LYS A 58 15.90 11.82 -13.98
C LYS A 58 16.89 12.88 -13.47
N LYS A 59 16.41 14.06 -13.03
CA LYS A 59 17.29 15.13 -12.54
C LYS A 59 17.96 14.75 -11.23
N VAL A 60 17.24 14.08 -10.34
CA VAL A 60 17.76 13.59 -9.06
C VAL A 60 18.96 12.67 -9.27
N LEU A 61 18.81 11.62 -10.09
CA LEU A 61 19.93 10.69 -10.38
C LEU A 61 21.10 11.40 -11.06
N LYS A 62 20.85 12.25 -12.06
CA LYS A 62 21.91 12.99 -12.76
C LYS A 62 22.69 13.91 -11.83
N SER A 63 22.03 14.58 -10.88
CA SER A 63 22.72 15.41 -9.89
C SER A 63 23.62 14.58 -8.98
N THR A 64 23.16 13.40 -8.55
CA THR A 64 23.95 12.49 -7.73
C THR A 64 25.19 11.96 -8.46
N ILE A 65 25.06 11.61 -9.75
CA ILE A 65 26.21 11.17 -10.56
C ILE A 65 27.27 12.27 -10.67
N LYS A 66 26.86 13.52 -10.89
CA LYS A 66 27.77 14.68 -10.99
C LYS A 66 28.54 14.96 -9.70
N ASP A 67 27.95 14.69 -8.55
CA ASP A 67 28.57 14.85 -7.23
C ASP A 67 29.62 13.76 -6.90
N GLY A 68 29.80 12.77 -7.80
CA GLY A 68 30.77 11.67 -7.71
C GLY A 68 30.16 10.35 -7.21
N ILE A 69 30.19 9.31 -8.07
CA ILE A 69 29.70 7.95 -7.80
C ILE A 69 30.56 7.21 -6.74
N GLY A 70 31.71 7.76 -6.33
CA GLY A 70 32.62 7.15 -5.36
C GLY A 70 32.18 7.23 -3.89
N LYS A 71 31.02 7.83 -3.57
CA LYS A 71 30.48 7.83 -2.21
C LYS A 71 29.60 6.60 -2.03
N THR A 72 30.08 5.61 -1.27
CA THR A 72 29.25 4.51 -0.79
C THR A 72 28.27 5.05 0.25
N ALA A 73 26.96 4.89 0.01
CA ALA A 73 25.96 5.03 1.06
C ALA A 73 25.68 3.66 1.65
N PHE A 74 25.76 3.51 2.96
CA PHE A 74 25.32 2.31 3.64
C PHE A 74 23.83 2.39 3.98
N ILE A 75 23.23 1.24 4.27
CA ILE A 75 21.84 1.21 4.72
C ILE A 75 21.63 2.02 6.01
N GLY A 76 22.60 2.04 6.92
CA GLY A 76 22.55 2.84 8.14
C GLY A 76 22.46 4.34 7.84
N ASP A 77 23.25 4.85 6.88
CA ASP A 77 23.19 6.26 6.47
C ASP A 77 21.81 6.65 5.92
N LEU A 78 21.15 5.69 5.26
CA LEU A 78 19.80 5.86 4.74
C LEU A 78 18.81 5.94 5.90
N GLU A 79 18.84 4.94 6.80
CA GLU A 79 17.98 4.86 7.99
C GLU A 79 18.09 6.13 8.85
N ASP A 80 19.32 6.54 9.20
CA ASP A 80 19.60 7.74 10.00
C ASP A 80 19.00 9.00 9.35
N ALA A 81 19.20 9.18 8.04
CA ALA A 81 18.70 10.35 7.34
C ALA A 81 17.16 10.46 7.37
N TYR A 82 16.45 9.33 7.38
CA TYR A 82 14.99 9.29 7.52
C TYR A 82 14.53 9.46 8.97
N GLN A 83 15.22 8.87 9.95
CA GLN A 83 14.94 9.08 11.38
C GLN A 83 15.11 10.55 11.78
N ASP A 84 16.22 11.15 11.37
CA ASP A 84 16.56 12.55 11.65
C ASP A 84 15.66 13.55 10.91
N SER A 85 14.77 13.07 10.03
CA SER A 85 13.95 13.92 9.15
C SER A 85 14.79 14.87 8.28
N ALA A 86 16.04 14.48 7.99
CA ALA A 86 16.97 15.27 7.19
C ALA A 86 16.65 15.10 5.69
N TRP A 87 15.49 15.58 5.24
CA TRP A 87 14.89 15.22 3.94
C TRP A 87 15.78 15.45 2.72
N ALA A 88 16.58 16.52 2.71
CA ALA A 88 17.54 16.75 1.63
C ALA A 88 18.66 15.69 1.62
N LYS A 89 19.16 15.31 2.80
CA LYS A 89 20.12 14.22 3.00
C LYS A 89 19.46 12.88 2.62
N ALA A 90 18.26 12.59 3.12
CA ALA A 90 17.53 11.36 2.83
C ALA A 90 17.33 11.15 1.31
N GLN A 91 16.95 12.21 0.58
CA GLN A 91 16.83 12.16 -0.88
C GLN A 91 18.16 11.83 -1.57
N LYS A 92 19.22 12.52 -1.17
CA LYS A 92 20.56 12.32 -1.74
C LYS A 92 21.08 10.92 -1.44
N THR A 93 20.99 10.47 -0.18
CA THR A 93 21.42 9.14 0.25
C THR A 93 20.64 8.03 -0.44
N THR A 94 19.33 8.19 -0.62
CA THR A 94 18.50 7.23 -1.39
C THR A 94 19.00 7.09 -2.83
N ALA A 95 19.29 8.21 -3.50
CA ALA A 95 19.78 8.20 -4.88
C ALA A 95 21.18 7.57 -4.98
N ILE A 96 22.07 7.86 -4.03
CA ILE A 96 23.39 7.23 -3.95
C ILE A 96 23.24 5.72 -3.76
N PHE A 97 22.47 5.27 -2.77
CA PHE A 97 22.24 3.86 -2.48
C PHE A 97 21.64 3.11 -3.67
N PHE A 98 20.72 3.74 -4.41
CA PHE A 98 20.15 3.18 -5.64
C PHE A 98 21.22 2.99 -6.74
N LEU A 99 22.04 4.01 -6.99
CA LEU A 99 23.09 3.94 -8.00
C LEU A 99 24.20 2.95 -7.61
N SER A 100 24.62 2.94 -6.35
CA SER A 100 25.66 2.03 -5.83
C SER A 100 25.21 0.57 -5.77
N SER A 101 23.90 0.30 -5.84
CA SER A 101 23.34 -1.05 -5.91
C SER A 101 22.96 -1.45 -7.34
N ASP A 102 23.59 -0.87 -8.35
CA ASP A 102 23.31 -1.12 -9.77
C ASP A 102 21.82 -0.94 -10.13
N ASN A 103 21.18 0.11 -9.62
CA ASN A 103 19.76 0.40 -9.83
C ASN A 103 18.83 -0.73 -9.35
N SER A 104 19.22 -1.43 -8.27
CA SER A 104 18.48 -2.60 -7.79
C SER A 104 17.16 -2.26 -7.08
N ARG A 105 16.33 -3.29 -6.96
CA ARG A 105 15.16 -3.32 -6.07
C ARG A 105 15.53 -3.14 -4.59
N GLY A 106 16.78 -3.43 -4.20
CA GLY A 106 17.20 -3.42 -2.79
C GLY A 106 16.97 -2.07 -2.10
N THR A 107 17.10 -0.95 -2.82
CA THR A 107 16.77 0.38 -2.30
C THR A 107 15.28 0.55 -2.02
N PHE A 108 14.41 0.04 -2.90
CA PHE A 108 12.98 0.08 -2.68
C PHE A 108 12.57 -0.74 -1.45
N ASP A 109 13.10 -1.97 -1.32
CA ASP A 109 12.79 -2.84 -0.19
C ASP A 109 13.30 -2.25 1.14
N ALA A 110 14.48 -1.62 1.14
CA ALA A 110 15.02 -0.88 2.28
C ALA A 110 14.10 0.26 2.72
N LEU A 111 13.65 1.10 1.78
CA LEU A 111 12.72 2.18 2.07
C LEU A 111 11.35 1.66 2.55
N ALA A 112 10.90 0.51 2.04
CA ALA A 112 9.65 -0.09 2.48
C ALA A 112 9.75 -0.55 3.94
N GLU A 113 10.89 -1.12 4.35
CA GLU A 113 11.15 -1.48 5.75
C GLU A 113 11.10 -0.24 6.66
N ILE A 114 11.80 0.83 6.28
CA ILE A 114 11.80 2.11 7.01
C ILE A 114 10.36 2.67 7.10
N ALA A 115 9.62 2.66 6.00
CA ALA A 115 8.26 3.16 5.96
C ALA A 115 7.30 2.39 6.88
N LEU A 116 7.51 1.08 7.04
CA LEU A 116 6.69 0.22 7.88
C LEU A 116 6.87 0.50 9.37
N GLN A 117 7.86 1.27 9.79
CA GLN A 117 7.93 1.76 11.17
C GLN A 117 6.65 2.52 11.56
N ASN A 118 5.96 3.16 10.60
CA ASN A 118 4.64 3.74 10.83
C ASN A 118 3.53 3.02 10.05
N ILE A 119 3.20 1.78 10.44
CA ILE A 119 2.17 0.96 9.78
C ILE A 119 0.81 1.68 9.69
N LYS A 120 0.36 2.35 10.76
CA LYS A 120 -0.94 3.04 10.76
C LYS A 120 -1.05 4.09 9.67
N LYS A 121 0.04 4.79 9.35
CA LYS A 121 0.08 5.84 8.32
C LYS A 121 0.46 5.31 6.94
N ASN A 122 1.38 4.36 6.88
CA ASN A 122 2.05 3.98 5.64
C ASN A 122 1.65 2.59 5.14
N GLY A 123 1.20 1.69 6.02
CA GLY A 123 1.07 0.26 5.74
C GLY A 123 0.20 -0.05 4.51
N LEU A 124 -0.95 0.61 4.37
CA LEU A 124 -1.82 0.41 3.20
C LEU A 124 -1.13 0.85 1.90
N PHE A 125 -0.47 2.02 1.91
CA PHE A 125 0.26 2.52 0.75
C PHE A 125 1.42 1.59 0.38
N ILE A 126 2.24 1.19 1.35
CA ILE A 126 3.38 0.28 1.15
C ILE A 126 2.90 -1.03 0.57
N PHE A 127 1.87 -1.64 1.15
CA PHE A 127 1.30 -2.88 0.63
C PHE A 127 0.92 -2.76 -0.84
N HIS A 128 0.15 -1.73 -1.21
CA HIS A 128 -0.29 -1.59 -2.60
C HIS A 128 0.85 -1.21 -3.54
N LEU A 129 1.84 -0.43 -3.10
CA LEU A 129 3.02 -0.08 -3.89
C LEU A 129 3.90 -1.31 -4.16
N MET A 130 4.16 -2.13 -3.14
CA MET A 130 4.91 -3.38 -3.28
C MET A 130 4.18 -4.38 -4.19
N ARG A 131 2.86 -4.50 -4.04
CA ARG A 131 2.05 -5.33 -4.93
C ARG A 131 2.11 -4.84 -6.37
N ALA A 132 2.06 -3.53 -6.60
CA ALA A 132 2.22 -2.95 -7.92
C ALA A 132 3.64 -3.19 -8.49
N TYR A 133 4.66 -3.10 -7.64
CA TYR A 133 6.06 -3.38 -7.98
C TYR A 133 6.25 -4.82 -8.46
N ASN A 134 5.62 -5.81 -7.83
CA ASN A 134 5.77 -7.22 -8.25
C ASN A 134 5.22 -7.50 -9.67
N PHE A 135 4.55 -6.53 -10.32
CA PHE A 135 4.14 -6.62 -11.72
C PHE A 135 4.95 -5.71 -12.65
N GLN A 136 6.05 -5.13 -12.16
CA GLN A 136 7.03 -4.43 -12.98
C GLN A 136 7.93 -5.44 -13.68
N GLU A 137 8.14 -5.24 -14.98
CA GLU A 137 8.92 -6.15 -15.83
C GLU A 137 10.29 -5.56 -16.22
N MET A 138 10.43 -4.22 -16.23
CA MET A 138 11.64 -3.51 -16.68
C MET A 138 12.46 -2.91 -15.52
N LYS A 139 13.74 -3.30 -15.37
CA LYS A 139 14.62 -2.81 -14.29
C LYS A 139 14.70 -1.28 -14.20
N ASP A 140 14.55 -0.60 -15.33
CA ASP A 140 14.57 0.87 -15.43
C ASP A 140 13.42 1.54 -14.66
N ASP A 141 12.34 0.81 -14.39
CA ASP A 141 11.19 1.30 -13.62
C ASP A 141 11.46 1.31 -12.11
N ASN A 142 12.48 0.59 -11.62
CA ASN A 142 12.80 0.49 -10.19
C ASN A 142 12.94 1.88 -9.54
N TRP A 143 13.50 2.84 -10.29
CA TRP A 143 13.65 4.20 -9.82
C TRP A 143 12.30 4.91 -9.65
N ALA A 144 11.34 4.70 -10.55
CA ALA A 144 10.02 5.34 -10.46
C ALA A 144 9.29 4.91 -9.17
N PHE A 145 9.39 3.63 -8.80
CA PHE A 145 8.83 3.12 -7.54
C PHE A 145 9.59 3.62 -6.31
N THR A 146 10.93 3.61 -6.36
CA THR A 146 11.78 4.18 -5.30
C THR A 146 11.47 5.67 -5.09
N ARG A 147 11.32 6.43 -6.17
CA ARG A 147 10.92 7.85 -6.16
C ARG A 147 9.54 8.07 -5.60
N CYS A 148 8.59 7.21 -5.96
CA CYS A 148 7.23 7.24 -5.44
C CYS A 148 7.24 7.11 -3.91
N LEU A 149 7.90 6.06 -3.39
CA LEU A 149 8.01 5.82 -1.96
C LEU A 149 8.76 6.94 -1.24
N MET A 150 9.91 7.35 -1.76
CA MET A 150 10.68 8.47 -1.20
C MET A 150 9.84 9.75 -1.11
N SER A 151 9.11 10.10 -2.17
CA SER A 151 8.25 11.29 -2.19
C SER A 151 7.09 11.20 -1.20
N TYR A 152 6.59 9.98 -0.96
CA TYR A 152 5.55 9.74 0.04
C TYR A 152 6.07 9.91 1.48
N LEU A 153 7.33 9.57 1.75
CA LEU A 153 7.92 9.66 3.09
C LEU A 153 8.41 11.07 3.47
N ILE A 154 8.80 11.89 2.50
CA ILE A 154 9.31 13.25 2.76
C ILE A 154 8.27 14.08 3.52
N GLY A 155 8.73 14.73 4.61
CA GLY A 155 7.88 15.56 5.46
C GLY A 155 7.08 14.77 6.50
N ASN A 156 7.18 13.44 6.51
CA ASN A 156 6.49 12.58 7.46
C ASN A 156 7.51 12.01 8.47
N LYS A 157 7.60 12.62 9.65
CA LYS A 157 8.44 12.10 10.74
C LYS A 157 8.09 10.65 11.04
N LEU A 158 9.11 9.80 11.09
CA LEU A 158 8.99 8.39 11.43
C LEU A 158 9.17 8.19 12.94
N PRO A 159 8.50 7.18 13.52
CA PRO A 159 8.88 6.68 14.83
C PRO A 159 10.20 5.91 14.74
N GLU A 160 10.87 5.76 15.88
CA GLU A 160 12.06 4.94 15.99
C GLU A 160 11.80 3.49 15.55
N PRO A 161 12.82 2.78 15.02
CA PRO A 161 12.72 1.36 14.70
C PRO A 161 12.27 0.54 15.90
N HIS A 162 11.36 -0.41 15.69
CA HIS A 162 10.77 -1.17 16.79
C HIS A 162 11.48 -2.50 17.05
N SER A 163 11.41 -2.98 18.28
CA SER A 163 11.81 -4.35 18.61
C SER A 163 10.77 -5.36 18.13
N LYS A 164 11.24 -6.52 17.66
CA LYS A 164 10.38 -7.64 17.23
C LYS A 164 9.58 -8.18 18.41
N THR A 165 8.32 -8.49 18.19
CA THR A 165 7.46 -9.15 19.19
C THR A 165 7.10 -10.58 18.73
N LYS A 166 6.50 -11.37 19.64
CA LYS A 166 6.04 -12.73 19.32
C LYS A 166 4.69 -12.77 18.57
N LEU A 167 3.98 -11.64 18.52
CA LEU A 167 2.63 -11.55 17.95
C LEU A 167 2.67 -11.49 16.42
N ARG A 168 1.68 -12.11 15.80
CA ARG A 168 1.52 -12.22 14.35
C ARG A 168 0.10 -11.79 13.97
N PRO A 169 -0.17 -11.44 12.69
CA PRO A 169 -1.51 -11.09 12.24
C PRO A 169 -2.59 -12.12 12.61
N LYS A 170 -2.27 -13.42 12.52
CA LYS A 170 -3.22 -14.48 12.90
C LYS A 170 -3.70 -14.38 14.37
N ASP A 171 -2.85 -13.88 15.26
CA ASP A 171 -3.12 -13.84 16.70
C ASP A 171 -4.11 -12.71 17.06
N ILE A 172 -4.19 -11.67 16.23
CA ILE A 172 -5.11 -10.54 16.40
C ILE A 172 -6.36 -10.63 15.51
N LYS A 173 -6.40 -11.59 14.58
CA LYS A 173 -7.43 -11.71 13.53
C LYS A 173 -8.85 -11.60 14.10
N ASN A 174 -9.22 -12.45 15.06
CA ASN A 174 -10.59 -12.47 15.61
C ASN A 174 -10.97 -11.12 16.23
N LYS A 175 -10.03 -10.47 16.92
CA LYS A 175 -10.24 -9.15 17.52
C LYS A 175 -10.46 -8.08 16.44
N ILE A 176 -9.69 -8.11 15.36
CA ILE A 176 -9.87 -7.20 14.23
C ILE A 176 -11.21 -7.43 13.52
N LEU A 177 -11.60 -8.69 13.29
CA LEU A 177 -12.88 -9.01 12.65
C LEU A 177 -14.06 -8.47 13.44
N LEU A 178 -14.00 -8.51 14.77
CA LEU A 178 -15.00 -7.93 15.65
C LEU A 178 -15.11 -6.41 15.43
N ASN A 179 -14.08 -5.63 15.74
CA ASN A 179 -14.20 -4.16 15.74
C ASN A 179 -12.99 -3.38 15.18
N GLY A 180 -11.93 -4.06 14.70
CA GLY A 180 -10.70 -3.41 14.23
C GLY A 180 -10.68 -2.96 12.77
N ASP A 181 -9.58 -2.38 12.33
CA ASP A 181 -9.37 -1.94 10.93
C ASP A 181 -9.09 -3.14 10.01
N ILE A 182 -10.13 -3.60 9.32
CA ILE A 182 -10.07 -4.73 8.37
C ILE A 182 -9.20 -4.38 7.16
N VAL A 183 -9.18 -3.10 6.74
CA VAL A 183 -8.44 -2.67 5.55
C VAL A 183 -6.94 -2.81 5.79
N LEU A 184 -6.46 -2.21 6.87
CA LEU A 184 -5.05 -2.26 7.25
C LEU A 184 -4.63 -3.70 7.60
N PHE A 185 -5.49 -4.43 8.32
CA PHE A 185 -5.22 -5.83 8.64
C PHE A 185 -5.06 -6.72 7.40
N SER A 186 -5.98 -6.60 6.43
CA SER A 186 -5.88 -7.35 5.17
C SER A 186 -4.56 -7.10 4.45
N ALA A 187 -4.09 -5.85 4.44
CA ALA A 187 -2.81 -5.47 3.86
C ALA A 187 -1.63 -6.08 4.63
N MET A 188 -1.61 -5.96 5.96
CA MET A 188 -0.49 -6.41 6.80
C MET A 188 -0.40 -7.94 6.91
N GLU A 189 -1.54 -8.64 6.97
CA GLU A 189 -1.57 -10.11 6.92
C GLU A 189 -0.95 -10.62 5.62
N ARG A 190 -1.31 -10.02 4.48
CA ARG A 190 -0.74 -10.42 3.19
C ARG A 190 0.74 -10.06 3.07
N LEU A 191 1.15 -8.92 3.64
CA LEU A 191 2.56 -8.52 3.65
C LEU A 191 3.43 -9.47 4.49
N TRP A 192 2.89 -9.94 5.62
CA TRP A 192 3.52 -10.92 6.50
C TRP A 192 3.77 -12.27 5.82
N GLU A 193 2.85 -12.72 4.97
CA GLU A 193 2.89 -14.01 4.28
C GLU A 193 3.75 -14.00 2.99
N CYS A 194 4.25 -12.85 2.55
CA CYS A 194 5.01 -12.75 1.31
C CYS A 194 6.47 -13.17 1.48
N ASP A 195 7.08 -13.55 0.36
CA ASP A 195 8.49 -13.89 0.27
C ASP A 195 9.29 -12.69 -0.27
N TYR A 196 9.73 -11.81 0.63
CA TYR A 196 10.54 -10.64 0.31
C TYR A 196 11.93 -10.77 0.89
N VAL A 197 12.94 -10.20 0.21
CA VAL A 197 14.35 -10.23 0.68
C VAL A 197 14.49 -9.66 2.10
N ARG A 198 13.74 -8.59 2.42
CA ARG A 198 13.72 -7.94 3.74
C ARG A 198 12.54 -8.35 4.63
N ILE A 199 12.00 -9.56 4.43
CA ILE A 199 10.80 -10.03 5.15
C ILE A 199 10.97 -9.99 6.67
N GLU A 200 12.17 -10.23 7.20
CA GLU A 200 12.42 -10.18 8.64
C GLU A 200 12.14 -8.80 9.24
N GLY A 201 12.54 -7.74 8.52
CA GLY A 201 12.27 -6.37 8.90
C GLY A 201 10.79 -6.02 8.82
N TYR A 202 10.10 -6.49 7.77
CA TYR A 202 8.65 -6.28 7.65
C TYR A 202 7.90 -6.99 8.78
N GLN A 203 8.28 -8.23 9.09
CA GLN A 203 7.69 -8.99 10.18
C GLN A 203 8.00 -8.37 11.55
N ARG A 204 9.17 -7.76 11.74
CA ARG A 204 9.49 -6.99 12.95
C ARG A 204 8.47 -5.87 13.15
N GLU A 205 8.31 -4.99 12.17
CA GLU A 205 7.38 -3.85 12.29
C GLU A 205 5.91 -4.31 12.39
N ILE A 206 5.51 -5.33 11.62
CA ILE A 206 4.14 -5.89 11.68
C ILE A 206 3.86 -6.54 13.05
N SER A 207 4.83 -7.26 13.62
CA SER A 207 4.68 -7.87 14.95
C SER A 207 4.51 -6.81 16.05
N HIS A 208 5.21 -5.68 15.91
CA HIS A 208 5.07 -4.54 16.82
C HIS A 208 3.72 -3.83 16.65
N TRP A 209 3.24 -3.66 15.42
CA TRP A 209 1.88 -3.17 15.19
C TRP A 209 0.83 -4.12 15.80
N CYS A 210 1.01 -5.43 15.68
CA CYS A 210 0.10 -6.40 16.28
C CYS A 210 0.03 -6.27 17.81
N SER A 211 1.15 -6.00 18.50
CA SER A 211 1.12 -5.78 19.95
C SER A 211 0.30 -4.57 20.35
N HIS A 212 0.33 -3.50 19.55
CA HIS A 212 -0.51 -2.33 19.78
C HIS A 212 -2.00 -2.63 19.57
N GLU A 213 -2.35 -3.38 18.51
CA GLU A 213 -3.75 -3.74 18.23
C GLU A 213 -4.34 -4.70 19.27
N VAL A 214 -3.53 -5.59 19.87
CA VAL A 214 -3.97 -6.45 20.98
C VAL A 214 -4.46 -5.64 22.18
N HIS A 215 -3.84 -4.49 22.47
CA HIS A 215 -4.20 -3.64 23.60
C HIS A 215 -5.17 -2.50 23.23
N SER A 216 -5.48 -2.33 21.94
CA SER A 216 -6.36 -1.25 21.49
C SER A 216 -7.82 -1.51 21.85
N SER A 217 -8.50 -0.48 22.36
CA SER A 217 -9.95 -0.44 22.50
C SER A 217 -10.56 0.07 21.21
N PHE A 218 -11.53 -0.65 20.66
CA PHE A 218 -12.26 -0.20 19.49
C PHE A 218 -13.61 0.36 19.93
N ASN A 219 -13.92 1.57 19.48
CA ASN A 219 -15.27 2.11 19.64
C ASN A 219 -16.22 1.37 18.69
N ASP A 220 -17.47 1.15 19.11
CA ASP A 220 -18.52 0.60 18.26
C ASP A 220 -18.87 1.60 17.16
N ILE A 221 -18.19 1.48 16.02
CA ILE A 221 -18.49 2.28 14.83
C ILE A 221 -19.62 1.57 14.09
N LYS A 222 -20.77 2.25 13.95
CA LYS A 222 -21.84 1.81 13.03
C LYS A 222 -21.31 1.87 11.60
N LEU A 223 -21.14 0.70 10.99
CA LEU A 223 -20.66 0.57 9.62
C LEU A 223 -21.86 0.39 8.69
N LYS A 224 -21.83 1.01 7.51
CA LYS A 224 -22.91 0.83 6.53
C LYS A 224 -23.10 -0.65 6.22
N PRO A 225 -24.35 -1.13 6.12
CA PRO A 225 -24.60 -2.53 5.78
C PRO A 225 -23.90 -2.96 4.50
N LEU A 226 -23.14 -4.06 4.56
CA LEU A 226 -22.40 -4.61 3.42
C LEU A 226 -23.03 -5.91 2.92
N ASN A 227 -24.35 -5.94 2.80
CA ASN A 227 -25.11 -7.10 2.32
C ASN A 227 -24.62 -7.61 0.96
N TRP A 228 -24.01 -6.73 0.17
CA TRP A 228 -23.42 -7.05 -1.11
C TRP A 228 -22.23 -8.02 -1.04
N VAL A 229 -21.42 -7.94 0.02
CA VAL A 229 -20.19 -8.74 0.22
C VAL A 229 -20.49 -10.24 0.22
N PHE A 230 -21.68 -10.62 0.65
CA PHE A 230 -22.09 -12.01 0.83
C PHE A 230 -23.00 -12.54 -0.27
N LYS A 231 -23.25 -11.78 -1.35
CA LYS A 231 -23.99 -12.32 -2.50
C LYS A 231 -23.18 -13.42 -3.19
N GLU A 232 -23.88 -14.44 -3.67
CA GLU A 232 -23.33 -15.53 -4.45
C GLU A 232 -23.33 -15.15 -5.94
N SER A 233 -22.25 -14.50 -6.38
CA SER A 233 -21.92 -14.33 -7.80
C SER A 233 -20.41 -14.52 -7.97
N LYS A 234 -20.02 -15.26 -9.00
CA LYS A 234 -18.60 -15.48 -9.35
C LYS A 234 -17.88 -14.17 -9.66
N ASN A 235 -18.59 -13.19 -10.20
CA ASN A 235 -18.06 -11.86 -10.56
C ASN A 235 -18.49 -10.76 -9.59
N ARG A 236 -18.98 -11.11 -8.38
CA ARG A 236 -19.57 -10.14 -7.44
C ARG A 236 -18.69 -8.90 -7.22
N PHE A 237 -17.39 -9.06 -7.02
CA PHE A 237 -16.50 -7.93 -6.75
C PHE A 237 -16.33 -7.01 -7.96
N ILE A 238 -16.34 -7.57 -9.17
CA ILE A 238 -16.33 -6.80 -10.41
C ILE A 238 -17.65 -6.04 -10.54
N GLU A 239 -18.79 -6.73 -10.42
CA GLU A 239 -20.13 -6.14 -10.54
C GLU A 239 -20.31 -4.96 -9.58
N TYR A 240 -19.96 -5.15 -8.29
CA TYR A 240 -20.07 -4.07 -7.30
C TYR A 240 -19.10 -2.92 -7.55
N ALA A 241 -17.88 -3.19 -7.98
CA ALA A 241 -16.93 -2.14 -8.33
C ALA A 241 -17.43 -1.33 -9.54
N GLU A 242 -18.03 -1.99 -10.55
CA GLU A 242 -18.62 -1.32 -11.71
C GLU A 242 -19.79 -0.41 -11.33
N ASP A 243 -20.72 -0.90 -10.51
CA ASP A 243 -21.86 -0.12 -10.02
C ASP A 243 -21.37 1.09 -9.20
N LEU A 244 -20.34 0.88 -8.38
CA LEU A 244 -19.75 1.91 -7.55
C LEU A 244 -19.11 3.04 -8.36
N VAL A 245 -18.34 2.74 -9.41
CA VAL A 245 -17.67 3.77 -10.22
C VAL A 245 -18.62 4.49 -11.18
N LYS A 246 -19.77 3.89 -11.51
CA LYS A 246 -20.86 4.54 -12.28
C LYS A 246 -21.75 5.42 -11.41
N CYS A 247 -21.63 5.33 -10.09
CA CYS A 247 -22.50 5.99 -9.13
C CYS A 247 -22.23 7.51 -9.08
N THR A 248 -23.11 8.31 -9.69
CA THR A 248 -22.93 9.77 -9.82
C THR A 248 -23.26 10.57 -8.57
N ASN A 249 -23.94 9.97 -7.59
CA ASN A 249 -24.37 10.63 -6.35
C ASN A 249 -23.39 10.45 -5.18
N LYS A 250 -22.24 9.81 -5.39
CA LYS A 250 -21.19 9.63 -4.37
C LYS A 250 -20.00 10.53 -4.66
N GLU A 251 -19.45 11.10 -3.60
CA GLU A 251 -18.17 11.80 -3.68
C GLU A 251 -17.04 10.84 -4.06
N GLU A 252 -16.05 11.33 -4.81
CA GLU A 252 -14.93 10.53 -5.30
C GLU A 252 -14.16 9.83 -4.16
N LEU A 253 -13.98 10.51 -3.02
CA LEU A 253 -13.33 9.91 -1.85
C LEU A 253 -14.11 8.71 -1.29
N GLN A 254 -15.44 8.75 -1.32
CA GLN A 254 -16.29 7.65 -0.86
C GLN A 254 -16.21 6.45 -1.82
N ILE A 255 -16.14 6.71 -3.13
CA ILE A 255 -15.88 5.68 -4.15
C ILE A 255 -14.53 5.01 -3.87
N LYS A 256 -13.46 5.80 -3.70
CA LYS A 256 -12.10 5.30 -3.42
C LYS A 256 -12.04 4.44 -2.14
N ASN A 257 -12.62 4.91 -1.05
CA ASN A 257 -12.69 4.15 0.21
C ASN A 257 -13.48 2.85 0.07
N SER A 258 -14.57 2.87 -0.71
CA SER A 258 -15.37 1.67 -0.97
C SER A 258 -14.61 0.64 -1.82
N LEU A 259 -13.83 1.08 -2.82
CA LEU A 259 -12.94 0.20 -3.60
C LEU A 259 -11.87 -0.46 -2.72
N ILE A 260 -11.26 0.32 -1.82
CA ILE A 260 -10.28 -0.20 -0.85
C ILE A 260 -10.91 -1.29 0.01
N LEU A 261 -12.10 -1.02 0.55
CA LEU A 261 -12.84 -2.00 1.36
C LEU A 261 -13.20 -3.26 0.57
N ILE A 262 -13.63 -3.11 -0.70
CA ILE A 262 -13.90 -4.22 -1.61
C ILE A 262 -12.68 -5.14 -1.76
N GLU A 263 -11.49 -4.59 -2.04
CA GLU A 263 -10.26 -5.39 -2.16
C GLU A 263 -9.92 -6.12 -0.86
N SER A 264 -10.11 -5.47 0.29
CA SER A 264 -9.83 -6.08 1.60
C SER A 264 -10.73 -7.30 1.85
N PHE A 265 -12.03 -7.19 1.58
CA PHE A 265 -12.95 -8.33 1.66
C PHE A 265 -12.63 -9.41 0.63
N ARG A 266 -12.38 -9.02 -0.61
CA ARG A 266 -12.02 -9.95 -1.70
C ARG A 266 -10.83 -10.83 -1.31
N ALA A 267 -9.83 -10.24 -0.69
CA ALA A 267 -8.63 -10.96 -0.27
C ALA A 267 -8.82 -11.83 0.99
N MET A 268 -9.72 -11.44 1.90
CA MET A 268 -9.89 -12.12 3.19
C MET A 268 -10.93 -13.23 3.16
N LEU A 269 -12.06 -13.05 2.49
CA LEU A 269 -13.24 -13.92 2.68
C LEU A 269 -12.98 -15.41 2.46
N ASN A 270 -12.16 -15.77 1.49
CA ASN A 270 -11.84 -17.17 1.20
C ASN A 270 -10.90 -17.81 2.24
N LYS A 271 -10.32 -17.01 3.15
CA LYS A 271 -9.43 -17.45 4.22
C LYS A 271 -10.11 -17.50 5.59
N LEU A 272 -11.39 -17.15 5.68
CA LEU A 272 -12.13 -17.07 6.95
C LEU A 272 -12.92 -18.36 7.21
N SER A 273 -12.98 -18.75 8.48
CA SER A 273 -13.87 -19.83 8.91
C SER A 273 -15.35 -19.38 8.85
N PRO A 274 -16.31 -20.33 8.85
CA PRO A 274 -17.73 -19.98 8.92
C PRO A 274 -18.09 -19.08 10.12
N SER A 275 -17.48 -19.32 11.28
CA SER A 275 -17.69 -18.48 12.47
C SER A 275 -17.16 -17.06 12.29
N GLN A 276 -15.99 -16.89 11.67
CA GLN A 276 -15.41 -15.58 11.36
C GLN A 276 -16.23 -14.81 10.31
N ILE A 277 -16.77 -15.50 9.31
CA ILE A 277 -17.71 -14.93 8.34
C ILE A 277 -18.97 -14.43 9.04
N LEU A 278 -19.52 -15.22 9.98
CA LEU A 278 -20.68 -14.81 10.77
C LEU A 278 -20.38 -13.56 11.61
N THR A 279 -19.22 -13.50 12.27
CA THR A 279 -18.78 -12.30 13.00
C THR A 279 -18.76 -11.06 12.11
N LEU A 280 -18.16 -11.16 10.91
CA LEU A 280 -18.16 -10.06 9.95
C LEU A 280 -19.57 -9.70 9.48
N ARG A 281 -20.44 -10.70 9.22
CA ARG A 281 -21.84 -10.43 8.85
C ARG A 281 -22.51 -9.59 9.93
N THR A 282 -22.46 -10.02 11.19
CA THR A 282 -23.08 -9.29 12.30
C THR A 282 -22.57 -7.85 12.40
N ARG A 283 -21.25 -7.66 12.24
CA ARG A 283 -20.63 -6.32 12.26
C ARG A 283 -21.17 -5.40 11.15
N PHE A 284 -21.45 -5.92 9.97
CA PHE A 284 -21.87 -5.16 8.79
C PHE A 284 -23.35 -5.37 8.42
N SER A 285 -24.20 -5.76 9.37
CA SER A 285 -25.65 -5.95 9.16
C SER A 285 -26.53 -4.82 9.73
N HIS A 286 -25.95 -3.83 10.41
CA HIS A 286 -26.68 -2.77 11.12
C HIS A 286 -26.42 -1.37 10.55
#